data_AF-A0A645IRG7-F1
#
_entry.id   AF-A0A645IRG7-F1
#
_cell.length_a   1.000
_cell.length_b   1.000
_cell.length_c   1.000
_cell.angle_alpha   90.00
_cell.angle_beta   90.00
_cell.angle_gamma   90.00
#
_symmetry.space_group_name_H-M   'P 1'
#
loop_
_entity.id
_entity.type
_entity.pdbx_description
1 polymer ?
#
loop_
_entity_poly.entity_id
_entity_poly.type
_entity_poly.pdbx_seq_one_letter_code
_entity_poly.pdbx_strand_id
1 'polypeptide(L)'
;MATVGHLHPGHWVTFNAVPTCAHIIWGVCTGRLLMTNLSHWKKAGVMAAAGIAGVIVGYILDFYIPMIERISTASYVIYSGGWCLLAMAFSYWLVDILNFKRFAKFFAIVGMNPIFIYLFAMLGGRNLLTRMAVPFTSRIFSWTNPVVTDMVTIIIVALMVWYISYFLYKRKIFIKL
;
A
#
# COMPACT_ATOMS: atom_id res chain seq x y z
N MET A 1 2.12 -29.22 1.67
CA MET A 1 2.53 -30.08 0.54
C MET A 1 2.18 -29.33 -0.74
N ALA A 2 3.14 -28.57 -1.28
CA ALA A 2 2.95 -27.70 -2.44
C ALA A 2 3.17 -28.51 -3.74
N THR A 3 2.29 -29.47 -4.00
CA THR A 3 2.27 -30.16 -5.29
C THR A 3 1.50 -29.29 -6.28
N VAL A 4 2.16 -28.99 -7.39
CA VAL A 4 1.84 -28.01 -8.46
C VAL A 4 0.50 -28.25 -9.19
N GLY A 5 -0.40 -29.09 -8.66
CA GLY A 5 -1.65 -29.50 -9.31
C GLY A 5 -2.91 -29.45 -8.45
N HIS A 6 -2.84 -29.15 -7.15
CA HIS A 6 -4.04 -29.04 -6.31
C HIS A 6 -4.37 -27.58 -5.97
N LEU A 7 -5.55 -27.14 -6.39
CA LEU A 7 -6.14 -25.86 -6.00
C LEU A 7 -6.44 -25.91 -4.49
N HIS A 8 -5.77 -25.07 -3.70
CA HIS A 8 -6.23 -24.78 -2.34
C HIS A 8 -7.61 -24.11 -2.40
N PRO A 9 -8.47 -24.27 -1.38
CA PRO A 9 -9.83 -23.68 -1.36
C PRO A 9 -9.86 -22.15 -1.54
N GLY A 10 -8.72 -21.47 -1.38
CA GLY A 10 -8.55 -20.05 -1.67
C GLY A 10 -8.23 -19.70 -3.14
N HIS A 11 -8.14 -20.66 -4.07
CA HIS A 11 -7.76 -20.45 -5.48
C HIS A 11 -6.41 -19.73 -5.68
N TRP A 12 -5.45 -19.92 -4.76
CA TRP A 12 -4.10 -19.36 -4.84
C TRP A 12 -3.14 -20.38 -5.43
N VAL A 13 -2.43 -19.99 -6.49
CA VAL A 13 -1.44 -20.84 -7.16
C VAL A 13 -0.06 -20.56 -6.57
N THR A 14 0.67 -21.60 -6.18
CA THR A 14 2.05 -21.50 -5.63
C THR A 14 3.03 -20.83 -6.60
N PHE A 15 2.70 -20.78 -7.90
CA PHE A 15 3.45 -20.09 -8.93
C PHE A 15 3.59 -18.57 -8.70
N ASN A 16 2.70 -17.95 -7.90
CA ASN A 16 2.78 -16.53 -7.56
C ASN A 16 4.05 -16.13 -6.77
N ALA A 17 4.84 -17.10 -6.28
CA ALA A 17 6.13 -16.84 -5.66
C ALA A 17 7.14 -16.19 -6.64
N VAL A 18 7.18 -16.64 -7.89
CA VAL A 18 8.09 -16.12 -8.93
C VAL A 18 7.84 -14.62 -9.19
N PRO A 19 6.61 -14.18 -9.52
CA PRO A 19 6.32 -12.77 -9.74
C PRO A 19 6.50 -11.92 -8.49
N THR A 20 6.27 -12.49 -7.30
CA THR A 20 6.54 -11.79 -6.04
C THR A 20 8.04 -11.52 -5.86
N CYS A 21 8.89 -12.52 -6.12
CA CYS A 21 10.35 -12.35 -6.13
C CYS A 21 10.80 -11.29 -7.13
N ALA A 22 10.21 -11.27 -8.33
CA ALA A 22 10.52 -10.25 -9.34
C ALA A 22 10.20 -8.82 -8.83
N HIS A 23 9.03 -8.62 -8.21
CA HIS A 23 8.67 -7.33 -7.61
C HIS A 23 9.63 -6.91 -6.50
N ILE A 24 10.08 -7.85 -5.65
CA ILE A 24 11.06 -7.56 -4.60
C ILE A 24 12.37 -7.07 -5.21
N ILE A 25 12.88 -7.78 -6.23
CA ILE A 25 14.13 -7.41 -6.92
C ILE A 25 14.00 -6.03 -7.56
N TRP A 26 12.89 -5.75 -8.27
CA TRP A 26 12.63 -4.43 -8.84
C TRP A 26 12.54 -3.33 -7.78
N GLY A 27 11.90 -3.61 -6.64
CA GLY A 27 11.86 -2.70 -5.49
C GLY A 27 13.26 -2.38 -4.97
N VAL A 28 14.11 -3.39 -4.80
CA VAL A 28 15.51 -3.22 -4.36
C VAL A 28 16.31 -2.41 -5.38
N CYS A 29 16.20 -2.72 -6.68
CA CYS A 29 16.85 -1.96 -7.74
C CYS A 29 16.44 -0.48 -7.73
N THR A 30 15.16 -0.21 -7.54
CA THR A 30 14.65 1.17 -7.47
C THR A 30 15.11 1.89 -6.20
N GLY A 31 15.19 1.17 -5.08
CA GLY A 31 15.82 1.67 -3.85
C GLY A 31 17.29 2.03 -4.05
N ARG A 32 18.06 1.20 -4.75
CA ARG A 32 19.46 1.51 -5.09
C ARG A 32 19.58 2.74 -5.99
N LEU A 33 18.67 2.90 -6.96
CA LEU A 33 18.61 4.09 -7.82
C LEU A 33 18.41 5.37 -6.98
N LEU A 34 17.50 5.34 -6.00
CA LEU A 34 17.26 6.44 -5.06
C LEU A 34 18.49 6.81 -4.22
N MET A 35 19.31 5.82 -3.84
CA MET A 35 20.54 6.03 -3.04
C MET A 35 21.71 6.62 -3.84
N THR A 36 21.62 6.70 -5.16
CA THR A 36 22.70 7.23 -6.03
C THR A 36 22.85 8.74 -5.85
N ASN A 37 24.03 9.32 -6.11
CA ASN A 37 24.27 10.78 -6.05
C ASN A 37 23.68 11.61 -7.22
N LEU A 38 22.68 11.08 -7.93
CA LEU A 38 22.02 11.81 -9.02
C LEU A 38 21.18 12.99 -8.49
N SER A 39 21.03 14.03 -9.30
CA SER A 39 20.12 15.15 -8.99
C SER A 39 18.69 14.66 -8.80
N HIS A 40 17.98 15.22 -7.80
CA HIS A 40 16.62 14.81 -7.43
C HIS A 40 15.65 14.79 -8.62
N TRP A 41 15.72 15.79 -9.50
CA TRP A 41 14.89 15.86 -10.71
C TRP A 41 15.21 14.76 -11.72
N LYS A 42 16.50 14.41 -11.88
CA LYS A 42 16.91 13.32 -12.79
C LYS A 42 16.45 11.96 -12.25
N LYS A 43 16.51 11.73 -10.94
CA LYS A 43 15.99 10.50 -10.31
C LYS A 43 14.50 10.33 -10.55
N ALA A 44 13.71 11.37 -10.25
CA ALA A 44 12.27 11.36 -10.46
C ALA A 44 11.91 11.14 -11.93
N GLY A 45 12.61 11.80 -12.85
CA GLY A 45 12.42 11.64 -14.29
C GLY A 45 12.71 10.23 -14.81
N VAL A 46 13.82 9.62 -14.38
CA VAL A 46 14.16 8.23 -14.76
C VAL A 46 13.13 7.24 -14.22
N MET A 47 12.68 7.41 -12.98
CA MET A 47 11.66 6.53 -12.40
C MET A 47 10.30 6.69 -13.08
N ALA A 48 9.89 7.92 -13.38
CA ALA A 48 8.64 8.19 -14.10
C ALA A 48 8.71 7.65 -15.54
N ALA A 49 9.81 7.85 -16.25
CA ALA A 49 10.01 7.32 -17.60
C ALA A 49 10.00 5.79 -17.62
N ALA A 50 10.73 5.15 -16.69
CA ALA A 50 10.73 3.70 -16.55
C ALA A 50 9.35 3.14 -16.17
N GLY A 51 8.61 3.85 -15.30
CA GLY A 51 7.24 3.48 -14.93
C GLY A 51 6.26 3.58 -16.09
N ILE A 52 6.29 4.68 -16.86
CA ILE A 52 5.47 4.85 -18.07
C ILE A 52 5.81 3.77 -19.11
N ALA A 53 7.10 3.53 -19.35
CA ALA A 53 7.55 2.48 -20.27
C ALA A 53 7.03 1.11 -19.81
N GLY A 54 7.10 0.80 -18.51
CA GLY A 54 6.57 -0.43 -17.94
C GLY A 54 5.06 -0.59 -18.14
N VAL A 55 4.28 0.46 -17.91
CA VAL A 55 2.81 0.42 -18.13
C VAL A 55 2.48 0.21 -19.61
N ILE A 56 3.16 0.92 -20.52
CA ILE A 56 2.95 0.77 -21.97
C ILE A 56 3.31 -0.64 -22.42
N VAL A 57 4.48 -1.15 -22.03
CA VAL A 57 4.93 -2.50 -22.38
C VAL A 57 3.99 -3.55 -21.79
N GLY A 58 3.54 -3.39 -20.54
CA GLY A 58 2.56 -4.27 -19.91
C GLY A 58 1.23 -4.32 -20.66
N TYR A 59 0.76 -3.17 -21.16
CA TYR A 59 -0.46 -3.08 -21.94
C TYR A 59 -0.32 -3.70 -23.33
N ILE A 60 0.83 -3.54 -23.99
CA ILE A 60 1.11 -4.21 -25.27
C ILE A 60 1.18 -5.73 -25.08
N LEU A 61 1.77 -6.19 -23.97
CA LEU A 61 1.85 -7.61 -23.64
C LEU A 61 0.49 -8.23 -23.30
N ASP A 62 -0.49 -7.45 -22.84
CA ASP A 62 -1.86 -7.94 -22.60
C ASP A 62 -2.50 -8.50 -23.88
N PHE A 63 -2.16 -7.94 -25.04
CA PHE A 63 -2.65 -8.44 -26.33
C PHE A 63 -2.18 -9.87 -26.65
N TYR A 64 -1.01 -10.27 -26.15
CA TYR A 64 -0.43 -11.60 -26.39
C TYR A 64 -0.67 -12.56 -25.23
N ILE A 65 -0.63 -12.08 -23.99
CA ILE A 65 -0.80 -12.89 -22.79
C ILE A 65 -1.82 -12.18 -21.90
N PRO A 66 -3.01 -12.78 -21.67
CA PRO A 66 -4.09 -12.12 -20.96
C PRO A 66 -3.68 -11.76 -19.53
N MET A 67 -4.04 -10.54 -19.13
CA MET A 67 -3.82 -9.98 -17.81
C MET A 67 -4.67 -10.71 -16.74
N ILE A 68 -4.10 -11.76 -16.14
CA ILE A 68 -4.75 -12.50 -15.05
C ILE A 68 -3.99 -12.25 -13.75
N GLU A 69 -4.62 -11.47 -12.87
CA GLU A 69 -4.10 -11.15 -11.53
C GLU A 69 -3.85 -12.41 -10.68
N ARG A 70 -4.76 -13.39 -10.76
CA ARG A 70 -4.73 -14.60 -9.91
C ARG A 70 -3.48 -15.47 -10.09
N ILE A 71 -2.97 -15.55 -11.31
CA ILE A 71 -1.74 -16.30 -11.64
C ILE A 71 -0.52 -15.40 -11.81
N SER A 72 -0.70 -14.08 -11.61
CA SER A 72 0.35 -13.08 -11.75
C SER A 72 1.15 -13.25 -13.05
N THR A 73 0.43 -13.28 -14.18
CA THR A 73 0.99 -13.40 -15.53
C THR A 73 2.08 -12.34 -15.78
N ALA A 74 3.06 -12.62 -16.65
CA ALA A 74 4.14 -11.70 -16.99
C ALA A 74 3.65 -10.28 -17.39
N SER A 75 2.57 -10.17 -18.18
CA SER A 75 1.93 -8.89 -18.54
C SER A 75 1.45 -8.12 -17.31
N TYR A 76 0.78 -8.81 -16.38
CA TYR A 76 0.30 -8.24 -15.13
C TYR A 76 1.44 -7.78 -14.22
N VAL A 77 2.50 -8.57 -14.13
CA VAL A 77 3.69 -8.24 -13.32
C VAL A 77 4.35 -6.96 -13.82
N ILE A 78 4.56 -6.83 -15.13
CA ILE A 78 5.18 -5.66 -15.73
C ILE A 78 4.28 -4.43 -15.58
N TYR A 79 2.97 -4.59 -15.80
CA TYR A 79 2.00 -3.51 -15.66
C TYR A 79 1.90 -3.01 -14.21
N SER A 80 1.74 -3.91 -13.25
CA SER A 80 1.75 -3.64 -11.80
C SER A 80 3.05 -2.95 -11.38
N GLY A 81 4.20 -3.50 -11.80
CA GLY A 81 5.52 -2.93 -11.52
C GLY A 81 5.67 -1.51 -12.06
N GLY A 82 5.16 -1.22 -13.26
CA GLY A 82 5.13 0.11 -13.84
C GLY A 82 4.34 1.11 -12.99
N TRP A 83 3.15 0.72 -12.52
CA TRP A 83 2.36 1.53 -11.59
C TRP A 83 3.05 1.75 -10.24
N CYS A 84 3.72 0.73 -9.70
CA CYS A 84 4.51 0.87 -8.48
C CYS A 84 5.66 1.88 -8.65
N LEU A 85 6.36 1.85 -9.78
CA LEU A 85 7.42 2.83 -10.09
C LEU A 85 6.87 4.25 -10.22
N LEU A 86 5.71 4.43 -10.84
CA LEU A 86 5.06 5.74 -10.95
C LEU A 86 4.61 6.27 -9.59
N ALA A 87 3.99 5.42 -8.77
CA ALA A 87 3.62 5.78 -7.40
C ALA A 87 4.85 6.17 -6.58
N MET A 88 5.97 5.45 -6.74
CA MET A 88 7.21 5.79 -6.06
C MET A 88 7.80 7.11 -6.56
N ALA A 89 7.81 7.36 -7.88
CA ALA A 89 8.28 8.61 -8.47
C ALA A 89 7.44 9.80 -7.99
N PHE A 90 6.11 9.63 -7.91
CA PHE A 90 5.19 10.63 -7.40
C PHE A 90 5.44 10.93 -5.91
N SER A 91 5.62 9.89 -5.08
CA SER A 91 5.96 10.07 -3.67
C SER A 91 7.29 10.79 -3.50
N TYR A 92 8.30 10.42 -4.28
CA TYR A 92 9.61 11.09 -4.25
C TYR A 92 9.50 12.56 -4.63
N TRP A 93 8.75 12.87 -5.69
CA TRP A 93 8.49 14.25 -6.10
C TRP A 93 7.79 15.08 -5.02
N LEU A 94 6.76 14.51 -4.37
CA LEU A 94 5.99 15.20 -3.34
C LEU A 94 6.83 15.47 -2.07
N VAL A 95 7.69 14.53 -1.67
CA VAL A 95 8.49 14.65 -0.43
C VAL A 95 9.77 15.44 -0.64
N ASP A 96 10.57 15.11 -1.66
CA ASP A 96 11.93 15.62 -1.81
C ASP A 96 11.99 16.90 -2.65
N ILE A 97 11.13 17.03 -3.66
CA ILE A 97 11.10 18.23 -4.52
C ILE A 97 10.17 19.28 -3.93
N LEU A 98 8.94 18.91 -3.59
CA LEU A 98 7.94 19.85 -3.08
C LEU A 98 8.07 20.13 -1.57
N ASN A 99 8.98 19.45 -0.86
CA ASN A 99 9.24 19.63 0.58
C ASN A 99 7.99 19.53 1.48
N PHE A 100 6.94 18.79 1.08
CA PHE A 100 5.73 18.55 1.88
C PHE A 100 5.95 17.55 3.03
N LYS A 101 7.00 17.77 3.80
CA LYS A 101 7.48 16.88 4.87
C LYS A 101 6.43 16.66 5.97
N ARG A 102 5.53 17.62 6.22
CA ARG A 102 4.50 17.49 7.25
C ARG A 102 3.43 16.46 6.88
N PHE A 103 2.97 16.47 5.63
CA PHE A 103 2.02 15.48 5.12
C PHE A 103 2.67 14.12 4.92
N ALA A 104 3.90 14.11 4.39
CA ALA A 104 4.71 12.89 4.29
C ALA A 104 4.91 12.20 5.65
N LYS A 105 5.19 12.96 6.71
CA LYS A 105 5.30 12.44 8.08
C LYS A 105 3.99 11.82 8.57
N PHE A 106 2.84 12.44 8.29
CA PHE A 106 1.52 11.90 8.66
C PHE A 106 1.29 10.49 8.09
N PHE A 107 1.62 10.29 6.81
CA PHE A 107 1.53 8.98 6.15
C PHE A 107 2.63 8.02 6.63
N ALA A 108 3.85 8.51 6.82
CA ALA A 108 4.97 7.71 7.30
C ALA A 108 4.70 7.13 8.69
N ILE A 109 4.03 7.85 9.60
CA ILE A 109 3.67 7.37 10.94
C ILE A 109 2.89 6.05 10.87
N VAL A 110 1.92 5.96 9.96
CA VAL A 110 1.13 4.73 9.73
C VAL A 110 2.00 3.67 9.07
N GLY A 111 2.77 4.07 8.05
CA GLY A 111 3.62 3.16 7.28
C GLY A 111 4.78 2.54 8.06
N MET A 112 5.20 3.13 9.18
CA MET A 112 6.29 2.60 10.01
C MET A 112 5.87 1.45 10.93
N ASN A 113 4.57 1.23 11.15
CA ASN A 113 4.06 0.14 12.00
C ASN A 113 2.97 -0.71 11.30
N PRO A 114 3.23 -1.24 10.09
CA PRO A 114 2.20 -1.96 9.33
C PRO A 114 1.84 -3.30 9.99
N ILE A 115 2.81 -3.98 10.61
CA ILE A 115 2.59 -5.26 11.33
C ILE A 115 1.64 -5.06 12.51
N PHE A 116 1.81 -3.98 13.28
CA PHE A 116 0.91 -3.66 14.39
C PHE A 116 -0.51 -3.44 13.89
N ILE A 117 -0.69 -2.65 12.82
CA ILE A 117 -2.01 -2.38 12.25
C ILE A 117 -2.67 -3.68 11.75
N TYR A 118 -1.89 -4.55 11.11
CA TYR A 118 -2.37 -5.85 10.65
C TYR A 118 -2.82 -6.74 11.81
N LEU A 119 -1.98 -6.91 12.83
CA LEU A 119 -2.31 -7.70 14.03
C LEU A 119 -3.50 -7.10 14.77
N PHE A 120 -3.55 -5.77 14.93
CA PHE A 120 -4.65 -5.07 15.56
C PHE A 120 -5.98 -5.29 14.83
N ALA A 121 -5.96 -5.24 13.50
CA ALA A 121 -7.13 -5.55 12.69
C ALA A 121 -7.58 -7.01 12.84
N MET A 122 -6.62 -7.95 12.84
CA MET A 122 -6.89 -9.38 12.96
C MET A 122 -7.42 -9.79 14.34
N LEU A 123 -6.94 -9.15 15.41
CA LEU A 123 -7.40 -9.34 16.79
C LEU A 123 -8.79 -8.72 17.05
N GLY A 124 -9.45 -8.16 16.04
CA GLY A 124 -10.76 -7.54 16.18
C GLY A 124 -10.73 -6.09 16.70
N GLY A 125 -9.55 -5.46 16.73
CA GLY A 125 -9.39 -4.06 17.16
C GLY A 125 -10.23 -3.08 16.35
N ARG A 126 -10.45 -3.36 15.06
CA ARG A 126 -11.39 -2.58 14.22
C ARG A 126 -12.81 -2.62 14.79
N ASN A 127 -13.31 -3.81 15.12
CA ASN A 127 -14.67 -3.99 15.63
C ASN A 127 -14.83 -3.39 17.03
N LEU A 128 -13.79 -3.45 17.86
CA LEU A 128 -13.75 -2.81 19.18
C LEU A 128 -13.89 -1.29 19.05
N LEU A 129 -13.08 -0.66 18.18
CA LEU A 129 -13.14 0.78 17.94
C LEU A 129 -14.45 1.21 17.33
N THR A 130 -15.00 0.44 16.38
CA THR A 130 -16.32 0.74 15.80
C THR A 130 -17.41 0.66 16.88
N ARG A 131 -17.42 -0.37 17.73
CA ARG A 131 -18.40 -0.47 18.84
C ARG A 131 -18.27 0.66 19.86
N MET A 132 -17.05 1.16 20.08
CA MET A 132 -16.84 2.33 20.94
C MET A 132 -17.26 3.64 20.25
N ALA A 133 -17.07 3.78 18.94
CA ALA A 133 -17.36 5.02 18.20
C ALA A 133 -18.85 5.18 17.86
N VAL A 134 -19.55 4.11 17.50
CA VAL A 134 -20.99 4.12 17.14
C VAL A 134 -21.87 4.84 18.17
N PRO A 135 -21.79 4.63 19.50
CA PRO A 135 -22.64 5.35 20.45
C PRO A 135 -22.35 6.86 20.50
N PHE A 136 -21.10 7.29 20.28
CA PHE A 136 -20.77 8.72 20.22
C PHE A 136 -21.25 9.35 18.92
N THR A 137 -21.04 8.68 17.78
CA THR A 137 -21.43 9.22 16.48
C THR A 137 -22.94 9.20 16.29
N SER A 138 -23.63 8.13 16.67
CA SER A 138 -25.09 8.06 16.61
C SER A 138 -25.77 9.08 17.53
N ARG A 139 -25.19 9.40 18.69
CA ARG A 139 -25.75 10.40 19.61
C ARG A 139 -25.59 11.83 19.09
N ILE A 140 -24.46 12.14 18.45
CA ILE A 140 -24.14 13.49 17.96
C ILE A 140 -24.74 13.73 16.57
N PHE A 141 -24.82 12.69 15.73
CA PHE A 141 -25.29 12.77 14.34
C PHE A 141 -26.66 12.12 14.11
N SER A 142 -27.43 11.80 15.16
CA SER A 142 -28.80 11.24 15.05
C SER A 142 -29.76 12.07 14.20
N TRP A 143 -29.43 13.35 13.97
CA TRP A 143 -30.22 14.28 13.15
C TRP A 143 -29.90 14.20 11.65
N THR A 144 -28.91 13.39 11.25
CA THR A 144 -28.45 13.26 9.85
C THR A 144 -28.80 11.88 9.28
N ASN A 145 -28.81 11.76 7.95
CA ASN A 145 -29.04 10.51 7.24
C ASN A 145 -28.10 9.38 7.75
N PRO A 146 -28.60 8.14 7.95
CA PRO A 146 -27.80 7.01 8.42
C PRO A 146 -26.52 6.75 7.61
N VAL A 147 -26.53 7.01 6.30
CA VAL A 147 -25.33 6.86 5.45
C VAL A 147 -24.20 7.80 5.88
N VAL A 148 -24.53 9.04 6.24
CA VAL A 148 -23.55 10.02 6.69
C VAL A 148 -22.97 9.64 8.05
N THR A 149 -23.81 9.09 8.94
CA THR A 149 -23.39 8.61 10.26
C THR A 149 -22.37 7.47 10.13
N ASP A 150 -22.58 6.53 9.21
CA ASP A 150 -21.63 5.45 8.95
C ASP A 150 -20.31 5.96 8.35
N MET A 151 -20.35 6.87 7.38
CA MET A 151 -19.14 7.48 6.81
C MET A 151 -18.32 8.21 7.87
N VAL A 152 -18.97 8.99 8.74
CA VAL A 152 -18.31 9.69 9.84
C VAL A 152 -17.72 8.69 10.84
N THR A 153 -18.43 7.60 11.14
CA THR A 153 -17.92 6.55 12.04
C THR A 153 -16.65 5.90 11.49
N ILE A 154 -16.62 5.60 10.18
CA ILE A 154 -15.43 5.03 9.52
C ILE A 154 -14.24 6.00 9.61
N ILE A 155 -14.46 7.30 9.36
CA ILE A 155 -13.42 8.33 9.46
C ILE A 155 -12.90 8.44 10.90
N ILE A 156 -13.80 8.43 11.89
CA ILE A 156 -13.42 8.48 13.31
C ILE A 156 -12.59 7.25 13.70
N VAL A 157 -13.01 6.06 13.31
CA VAL A 157 -12.26 4.81 13.57
C VAL A 157 -10.90 4.86 12.89
N ALA A 158 -10.81 5.35 11.65
CA ALA A 158 -9.54 5.54 10.95
C ALA A 158 -8.62 6.53 11.69
N LEU A 159 -9.16 7.64 12.19
CA LEU A 159 -8.41 8.61 13.01
C LEU A 159 -7.97 8.02 14.35
N MET A 160 -8.78 7.18 14.99
CA MET A 160 -8.42 6.47 16.22
C MET A 160 -7.25 5.50 15.97
N VAL A 161 -7.31 4.70 14.91
CA VAL A 161 -6.20 3.81 14.51
C VAL A 161 -4.94 4.62 14.20
N TRP A 162 -5.09 5.75 13.51
CA TRP A 162 -3.99 6.67 13.25
C TRP A 162 -3.38 7.21 14.54
N TYR A 163 -4.21 7.62 15.50
CA TYR A 163 -3.75 8.11 16.80
C TYR A 163 -3.01 7.06 17.62
N ILE A 164 -3.50 5.81 17.62
CA ILE A 164 -2.80 4.69 18.27
C ILE A 164 -1.44 4.46 17.60
N SER A 165 -1.39 4.49 16.27
CA SER A 165 -0.14 4.36 15.50
C SER A 165 0.83 5.51 15.80
N TYR A 166 0.31 6.73 15.95
CA TYR A 166 1.08 7.90 16.35
C TYR A 166 1.63 7.78 17.77
N PHE A 167 0.83 7.28 18.72
CA PHE A 167 1.27 7.04 20.09
C PHE A 167 2.41 6.01 20.12
N LEU A 168 2.28 4.92 19.36
CA LEU A 168 3.29 3.87 19.24
C LEU A 168 4.58 4.42 18.61
N TYR A 169 4.45 5.24 17.56
CA TYR A 169 5.57 5.93 16.92
C TYR A 169 6.29 6.87 17.89
N LYS A 170 5.57 7.65 18.69
CA LYS A 170 6.15 8.56 19.70
C LYS A 170 6.90 7.79 20.79
N ARG A 171 6.45 6.59 21.13
CA ARG A 171 7.10 5.69 22.10
C ARG A 171 8.26 4.87 21.50
N LYS A 172 8.53 5.00 20.19
CA LYS A 172 9.55 4.23 19.45
C LYS A 172 9.43 2.70 19.61
N ILE A 173 8.22 2.20 19.85
CA ILE A 173 7.99 0.75 19.95
C ILE A 173 7.70 0.24 18.54
N PHE A 174 8.73 -0.33 17.89
CA PHE A 174 8.59 -0.97 16.60
C PHE A 174 8.51 -2.48 16.81
N ILE A 175 7.32 -3.04 16.62
CA ILE A 175 7.13 -4.50 16.65
C ILE A 175 7.76 -5.04 15.35
N LYS A 176 8.88 -5.74 15.50
CA LYS A 176 9.55 -6.47 14.43
C LYS A 176 9.41 -7.96 14.74
N LEU A 177 9.08 -8.75 13.71
CA LEU A 177 9.17 -10.22 13.77
C LEU A 177 10.60 -10.65 13.44
#